data_AF-A0A2M7KQB7-F1
#
_entry.id   AF-A0A2M7KQB7-F1
#
_cell.length_a   1.000
_cell.length_b   1.000
_cell.length_c   1.000
_cell.angle_alpha   90.00
_cell.angle_beta   90.00
_cell.angle_gamma   90.00
#
_symmetry.space_group_name_H-M   'P 1'
#
loop_
_entity.id
_entity.type
_entity.pdbx_description
1 polymer ?
#
loop_
_entity_poly.entity_id
_entity_poly.type
_entity_poly.pdbx_seq_one_letter_code
_entity_poly.pdbx_strand_id
1 'polypeptide(L)'
;MSEPAGTAFEGLVARLDRMMVPFAGKVAYGNLRTRASEWDATGDKTLNLAVIYESPGGSTNQINIAYRPRVGTFLTVDPEDGKETETTEPEQVVELVSRHIDTIPGYRLERLYQQIDEWQEAGYSRPHILAELNLMLQSKFRGGSVTQEELQKGLRYAVAALRGDKP
;
A
#
# COMPACT_ATOMS: atom_id res chain seq x y z
N MET A 1 34.47 -0.53 17.77
CA MET A 1 33.67 -1.60 18.39
C MET A 1 32.46 -1.78 17.51
N SER A 2 32.49 -2.81 16.65
CA SER A 2 31.43 -3.07 15.68
C SER A 2 30.29 -3.80 16.37
N GLU A 3 29.06 -3.33 16.19
CA GLU A 3 27.87 -4.01 16.67
C GLU A 3 27.81 -5.44 16.13
N PRO A 4 27.35 -6.43 16.92
CA PRO A 4 27.14 -7.78 16.42
C PRO A 4 26.05 -7.73 15.36
N ALA A 5 26.34 -8.28 14.18
CA ALA A 5 25.42 -8.33 13.05
C ALA A 5 24.19 -9.18 13.36
N GLY A 6 23.17 -8.57 13.98
CA GLY A 6 21.85 -8.67 13.38
C GLY A 6 21.95 -8.01 12.01
N THR A 7 21.68 -8.75 10.94
CA THR A 7 22.04 -8.35 9.57
C THR A 7 21.51 -6.94 9.23
N ALA A 8 22.17 -6.17 8.34
CA ALA A 8 21.68 -4.83 7.94
C ALA A 8 20.19 -4.84 7.54
N PHE A 9 19.73 -5.98 7.01
CA PHE A 9 18.33 -6.30 6.77
C PHE A 9 17.45 -6.31 8.03
N GLU A 10 17.84 -7.02 9.10
CA GLU A 10 17.13 -6.98 10.39
C GLU A 10 17.09 -5.56 10.97
N GLY A 11 18.20 -4.83 10.83
CA GLY A 11 18.26 -3.41 11.18
C GLY A 11 17.26 -2.55 10.42
N LEU A 12 17.10 -2.80 9.11
CA LEU A 12 16.09 -2.14 8.29
C LEU A 12 14.67 -2.52 8.72
N VAL A 13 14.39 -3.82 8.90
CA VAL A 13 13.09 -4.34 9.33
C VAL A 13 12.66 -3.67 10.63
N ALA A 14 13.54 -3.62 11.63
CA ALA A 14 13.23 -3.00 12.92
C ALA A 14 13.00 -1.48 12.84
N ARG A 15 13.58 -0.78 11.85
CA ARG A 15 13.32 0.65 11.61
C ARG A 15 11.96 0.84 10.94
N LEU A 16 11.67 0.06 9.91
CA LEU A 16 10.39 0.10 9.20
C LEU A 16 9.23 -0.25 10.13
N ASP A 17 9.35 -1.31 10.92
CA ASP A 17 8.32 -1.69 11.90
C ASP A 17 8.02 -0.54 12.87
N ARG A 18 9.06 0.11 13.42
CA ARG A 18 8.91 1.28 14.30
C ARG A 18 8.23 2.47 13.61
N MET A 19 8.64 2.79 12.39
CA MET A 19 8.05 3.87 11.61
C MET A 19 6.59 3.58 11.27
N MET A 20 6.23 2.31 11.03
CA MET A 20 4.90 1.91 10.59
C MET A 20 3.88 1.76 11.73
N VAL A 21 4.32 1.67 13.00
CA VAL A 21 3.44 1.55 14.18
C VAL A 21 2.24 2.52 14.17
N PRO A 22 2.40 3.81 13.84
CA PRO A 22 1.28 4.75 13.81
C PRO A 22 0.23 4.45 12.74
N PHE A 23 0.56 3.65 11.72
CA PHE A 23 -0.29 3.37 10.56
C PHE A 23 -0.79 1.92 10.52
N ALA A 24 -0.04 1.00 11.12
CA ALA A 24 -0.29 -0.43 11.07
C ALA A 24 -1.72 -0.80 11.50
N GLY A 25 -2.36 -1.65 10.69
CA GLY A 25 -3.72 -2.14 10.95
C GLY A 25 -4.85 -1.10 10.81
N LYS A 26 -4.55 0.17 10.49
CA LYS A 26 -5.56 1.18 10.22
C LYS A 26 -6.17 1.00 8.84
N VAL A 27 -7.50 1.12 8.74
CA VAL A 27 -8.24 1.00 7.47
C VAL A 27 -7.83 2.09 6.48
N ALA A 28 -7.59 3.32 6.95
CA ALA A 28 -7.14 4.44 6.11
C ALA A 28 -5.79 4.17 5.40
N TYR A 29 -5.01 3.21 5.91
CA TYR A 29 -3.73 2.77 5.35
C TYR A 29 -3.81 1.34 4.80
N GLY A 30 -5.02 0.86 4.50
CA GLY A 30 -5.20 -0.43 3.85
C GLY A 30 -4.67 -1.61 4.65
N ASN A 31 -4.80 -1.59 5.98
CA ASN A 31 -4.27 -2.66 6.84
C ASN A 31 -2.78 -2.94 6.58
N LEU A 32 -2.01 -1.84 6.54
CA LEU A 32 -0.57 -1.80 6.34
C LEU A 32 0.17 -2.80 7.23
N ARG A 33 1.07 -3.59 6.61
CA ARG A 33 1.88 -4.62 7.29
C ARG A 33 3.17 -4.94 6.52
N THR A 34 4.12 -5.57 7.19
CA THR A 34 5.37 -6.06 6.59
C THR A 34 5.35 -7.59 6.46
N ARG A 35 6.08 -8.13 5.47
CA ARG A 35 6.35 -9.57 5.35
C ARG A 35 7.76 -9.78 4.79
N ALA A 36 8.62 -10.42 5.59
CA ALA A 36 9.91 -10.88 5.12
C ALA A 36 9.80 -12.27 4.45
N SER A 37 10.59 -12.50 3.41
CA SER A 37 10.73 -13.78 2.74
C SER A 37 12.17 -13.94 2.24
N GLU A 38 12.63 -15.17 2.11
CA GLU A 38 13.96 -15.48 1.58
C GLU A 38 13.82 -16.13 0.20
N TRP A 39 14.68 -15.73 -0.72
CA TRP A 39 14.79 -16.34 -2.04
C TRP A 39 16.23 -16.77 -2.30
N ASP A 40 16.39 -18.01 -2.74
CA ASP A 40 17.64 -18.54 -3.26
C ASP A 40 17.45 -18.86 -4.74
N ALA A 41 17.90 -17.94 -5.59
CA ALA A 41 18.06 -18.21 -7.01
C ALA A 41 19.55 -18.37 -7.26
N THR A 42 19.97 -19.56 -7.70
CA THR A 42 21.34 -19.83 -8.16
C THR A 42 22.46 -19.70 -7.12
N GLY A 43 22.17 -19.82 -5.82
CA GLY A 43 23.17 -19.84 -4.76
C GLY A 43 23.57 -18.45 -4.24
N ASP A 44 22.91 -17.38 -4.69
CA ASP A 44 23.03 -16.05 -4.09
C ASP A 44 21.75 -15.74 -3.30
N LYS A 45 21.88 -15.77 -1.97
CA LYS A 45 20.78 -15.52 -1.04
C LYS A 45 20.29 -14.09 -1.21
N THR A 46 19.00 -13.91 -1.47
CA THR A 46 18.34 -12.60 -1.46
C THR A 46 17.25 -12.59 -0.40
N LEU A 47 17.27 -11.59 0.47
CA LEU A 47 16.20 -11.36 1.44
C LEU A 47 15.23 -10.35 0.83
N ASN A 48 13.94 -10.63 0.84
CA ASN A 48 12.90 -9.71 0.40
C ASN A 48 12.06 -9.26 1.59
N LEU A 49 11.77 -7.97 1.64
CA LEU A 49 10.82 -7.37 2.56
C LEU A 49 9.71 -6.71 1.75
N ALA A 50 8.50 -7.24 1.88
CA ALA A 50 7.30 -6.65 1.28
C ALA A 50 6.59 -5.76 2.31
N VAL A 51 6.29 -4.52 1.92
CA VAL A 51 5.37 -3.62 2.64
C VAL A 51 4.02 -3.66 1.92
N ILE A 52 3.01 -4.21 2.58
CA ILE A 52 1.74 -4.62 1.98
C ILE A 52 0.62 -3.75 2.52
N TYR A 53 -0.24 -3.27 1.62
CA TYR A 53 -1.49 -2.60 1.95
C TYR A 53 -2.57 -2.91 0.91
N GLU A 54 -3.82 -2.72 1.27
CA GLU A 54 -4.96 -2.91 0.38
C GLU A 54 -5.65 -1.60 -0.01
N SER A 55 -6.35 -1.61 -1.13
CA SER A 55 -7.29 -0.55 -1.52
C SER A 55 -8.75 -1.03 -1.36
N PRO A 56 -9.73 -0.10 -1.34
CA PRO A 56 -11.15 -0.46 -1.37
C PRO A 56 -11.46 -1.50 -2.46
N GLY A 57 -12.34 -2.46 -2.17
CA GLY A 57 -12.61 -3.59 -3.07
C GLY A 57 -11.62 -4.76 -2.95
N GLY A 58 -10.55 -4.61 -2.15
CA GLY A 58 -9.68 -5.74 -1.77
C GLY A 58 -8.46 -5.96 -2.67
N SER A 59 -8.15 -5.04 -3.57
CA SER A 59 -6.90 -5.10 -4.34
C SER A 59 -5.68 -4.94 -3.42
N THR A 60 -4.69 -5.81 -3.61
CA THR A 60 -3.46 -5.83 -2.80
C THR A 60 -2.35 -5.07 -3.52
N ASN A 61 -1.71 -4.16 -2.82
CA ASN A 61 -0.59 -3.35 -3.29
C ASN A 61 0.63 -3.63 -2.41
N GLN A 62 1.83 -3.58 -3.00
CA GLN A 62 3.07 -3.96 -2.31
C GLN A 62 4.24 -3.10 -2.75
N ILE A 63 5.07 -2.69 -1.80
CA ILE A 63 6.42 -2.18 -2.05
C ILE A 63 7.37 -3.33 -1.74
N ASN A 64 8.23 -3.71 -2.69
CA ASN A 64 9.24 -4.75 -2.47
C ASN A 64 10.61 -4.12 -2.27
N ILE A 65 11.31 -4.61 -1.25
CA ILE A 65 12.67 -4.25 -0.92
C ILE A 65 13.49 -5.53 -0.95
N ALA A 66 14.38 -5.67 -1.92
CA ALA A 66 15.32 -6.77 -1.97
C ALA A 66 16.61 -6.36 -1.25
N TYR A 67 17.22 -7.27 -0.51
CA TYR A 67 18.53 -7.11 0.11
C TYR A 67 19.43 -8.26 -0.31
N ARG A 68 20.61 -7.91 -0.83
CA ARG A 68 21.64 -8.85 -1.27
C ARG A 68 22.74 -8.90 -0.20
N PRO A 69 22.75 -9.87 0.72
CA PRO A 69 23.69 -9.91 1.84
C PRO A 69 25.15 -10.00 1.41
N ARG A 70 25.42 -10.61 0.25
CA ARG A 70 26.78 -10.76 -0.30
C ARG A 70 27.46 -9.43 -0.60
N VAL A 71 26.71 -8.46 -1.11
CA VAL A 71 27.20 -7.13 -1.49
C VAL A 71 26.75 -6.03 -0.53
N GLY A 72 25.82 -6.34 0.38
CA GLY A 72 25.33 -5.41 1.39
C GLY A 72 24.42 -4.31 0.84
N THR A 73 23.75 -4.54 -0.30
CA THR A 73 22.91 -3.54 -0.96
C THR A 73 21.42 -3.86 -0.86
N PHE A 74 20.63 -2.80 -0.74
CA PHE A 74 19.18 -2.79 -0.87
C PHE A 74 18.81 -2.35 -2.29
N LEU A 75 17.82 -3.02 -2.88
CA LEU A 75 17.20 -2.66 -4.13
C LEU A 75 15.72 -2.37 -3.88
N THR A 76 15.26 -1.21 -4.34
CA THR A 76 13.86 -0.78 -4.28
C THR A 76 13.41 -0.31 -5.65
N VAL A 77 12.13 -0.51 -5.96
CA VAL A 77 11.49 0.08 -7.14
C VAL A 77 10.54 1.16 -6.64
N ASP A 78 10.74 2.39 -7.12
CA ASP A 78 9.78 3.46 -6.86
C ASP A 78 8.48 3.17 -7.64
N PRO A 79 7.33 3.08 -6.97
CA PRO A 79 6.07 2.75 -7.64
C PRO A 79 5.50 3.90 -8.48
N GLU A 80 5.98 5.14 -8.32
CA GLU A 80 5.49 6.29 -9.11
C GLU A 80 6.12 6.33 -10.52
N ASP A 81 7.44 6.18 -10.62
CA ASP A 81 8.17 6.30 -11.88
C ASP A 81 8.79 4.97 -12.37
N GLY A 82 8.68 3.89 -11.58
CA GLY A 82 9.24 2.58 -11.89
C GLY A 82 10.77 2.52 -11.77
N LYS A 83 11.41 3.55 -11.22
CA LYS A 83 12.86 3.65 -11.16
C LYS A 83 13.42 2.72 -10.09
N GLU A 84 14.38 1.90 -10.50
CA GLU A 84 15.17 1.10 -9.57
C GLU A 84 16.21 1.97 -8.87
N THR A 85 16.27 1.85 -7.55
CA THR A 85 17.30 2.47 -6.72
C THR A 85 18.05 1.38 -5.97
N GLU A 86 19.38 1.41 -6.05
CA GLU A 86 20.28 0.56 -5.29
C GLU A 86 21.05 1.40 -4.28
N THR A 87 21.09 0.97 -3.01
CA THR A 87 21.74 1.72 -1.94
C THR A 87 22.28 0.80 -0.85
N THR A 88 23.37 1.21 -0.19
CA THR A 88 23.87 0.55 1.03
C THR A 88 23.26 1.15 2.29
N GLU A 89 22.53 2.26 2.18
CA GLU A 89 22.05 3.06 3.30
C GLU A 89 20.59 2.70 3.65
N PRO A 90 20.33 2.04 4.80
CA PRO A 90 18.97 1.66 5.19
C PRO A 90 18.03 2.87 5.35
N GLU A 91 18.56 4.03 5.74
CA GLU A 91 17.75 5.24 5.95
C GLU A 91 17.13 5.76 4.64
N GLN A 92 17.80 5.58 3.49
CA GLN A 92 17.22 5.94 2.19
C GLN A 92 16.02 5.06 1.84
N VAL A 93 16.08 3.77 2.20
CA VAL A 93 14.96 2.84 2.03
C VAL A 93 13.79 3.22 2.95
N VAL A 94 14.09 3.56 4.21
CA VAL A 94 13.06 4.02 5.16
C VAL A 94 12.37 5.29 4.66
N GLU A 95 13.14 6.27 4.15
CA GLU A 95 12.59 7.50 3.60
C GLU A 95 11.67 7.23 2.41
N LEU A 96 12.09 6.38 1.46
CA LEU A 96 11.28 5.99 0.32
C LEU A 96 9.96 5.36 0.76
N VAL A 97 10.01 4.40 1.70
CA VAL A 97 8.81 3.72 2.20
C VAL A 97 7.92 4.69 2.97
N SER A 98 8.47 5.62 3.75
CA SER A 98 7.70 6.63 4.46
C SER A 98 6.93 7.53 3.50
N ARG A 99 7.59 8.04 2.45
CA ARG A 99 6.92 8.85 1.43
C ARG A 99 5.78 8.09 0.77
N HIS A 100 5.99 6.81 0.46
CA HIS A 100 4.93 5.97 -0.11
C HIS A 100 3.76 5.77 0.85
N ILE A 101 4.02 5.54 2.15
CA ILE A 101 2.95 5.36 3.14
C ILE A 101 2.07 6.61 3.25
N ASP A 102 2.66 7.80 3.14
CA ASP A 102 1.94 9.06 3.18
C ASP A 102 0.97 9.25 2.00
N THR A 103 1.22 8.61 0.84
CA THR A 103 0.33 8.68 -0.33
C THR A 103 -0.83 7.68 -0.27
N ILE A 104 -0.74 6.62 0.56
CA ILE A 104 -1.73 5.53 0.61
C ILE A 104 -3.18 6.04 0.76
N PRO A 105 -3.52 6.96 1.69
CA PRO A 105 -4.90 7.42 1.83
C PRO A 105 -5.45 8.10 0.56
N GLY A 106 -4.60 8.84 -0.16
CA GLY A 106 -4.95 9.49 -1.43
C GLY A 106 -5.20 8.45 -2.52
N TYR A 107 -4.25 7.54 -2.72
CA TYR A 107 -4.36 6.45 -3.70
C TYR A 107 -5.61 5.58 -3.45
N ARG A 108 -5.90 5.26 -2.18
CA ARG A 108 -7.10 4.48 -1.83
C ARG A 108 -8.39 5.18 -2.25
N LEU A 109 -8.46 6.50 -2.11
CA LEU A 109 -9.61 7.28 -2.52
C LEU A 109 -9.74 7.34 -4.04
N GLU A 110 -8.64 7.52 -4.76
CA GLU A 110 -8.63 7.48 -6.24
C GLU A 110 -9.11 6.14 -6.77
N ARG A 111 -8.66 5.03 -6.17
CA ARG A 111 -9.15 3.69 -6.49
C ARG A 111 -10.64 3.53 -6.25
N LEU A 112 -11.18 4.12 -5.18
CA LEU A 112 -12.62 4.12 -4.94
C LEU A 112 -13.38 4.86 -6.04
N TYR A 113 -12.88 6.01 -6.50
CA TYR A 113 -13.49 6.75 -7.61
C TYR A 113 -13.44 5.97 -8.92
N GLN A 114 -12.30 5.37 -9.24
CA GLN A 114 -12.16 4.50 -10.41
C GLN A 114 -13.18 3.36 -10.37
N GLN A 115 -13.36 2.71 -9.22
CA GLN A 115 -14.33 1.63 -9.06
C GLN A 115 -15.78 2.10 -9.28
N ILE A 116 -16.12 3.32 -8.83
CA ILE A 116 -17.43 3.93 -9.06
C ILE A 116 -17.64 4.20 -10.55
N ASP A 117 -16.62 4.70 -11.24
CA ASP A 117 -16.67 4.94 -12.69
C ASP A 117 -16.88 3.64 -13.46
N GLU A 118 -16.15 2.57 -13.11
CA GLU A 118 -16.33 1.24 -13.69
C GLU A 118 -17.76 0.71 -13.49
N TRP A 119 -18.37 0.91 -12.32
CA TRP A 119 -19.76 0.51 -12.09
C TRP A 119 -20.75 1.31 -12.95
N GLN A 120 -20.50 2.61 -13.15
CA GLN A 120 -21.33 3.44 -14.01
C GLN A 120 -21.22 3.03 -15.48
N GLU A 121 -20.02 2.77 -15.96
CA GLU A 121 -19.76 2.25 -17.30
C GLU A 121 -20.41 0.89 -17.51
N ALA A 122 -20.44 0.05 -16.47
CA ALA A 122 -21.18 -1.21 -16.44
C ALA A 122 -22.71 -1.06 -16.33
N GLY A 123 -23.24 0.17 -16.27
CA GLY A 123 -24.68 0.45 -16.24
C GLY A 123 -25.35 0.32 -14.88
N TYR A 124 -24.58 0.37 -13.78
CA TYR A 124 -25.16 0.26 -12.44
C TYR A 124 -26.07 1.46 -12.15
N SER A 125 -27.26 1.17 -11.62
CA SER A 125 -28.18 2.21 -11.17
C SER A 125 -27.68 2.89 -9.89
N ARG A 126 -28.17 4.10 -9.60
CA ARG A 126 -27.79 4.83 -8.38
C ARG A 126 -28.00 4.01 -7.10
N PRO A 127 -29.17 3.38 -6.88
CA PRO A 127 -29.38 2.55 -5.69
C PRO A 127 -28.39 1.38 -5.60
N HIS A 128 -27.97 0.83 -6.74
CA HIS A 128 -27.01 -0.27 -6.79
C HIS A 128 -25.61 0.19 -6.36
N ILE A 129 -25.12 1.32 -6.88
CA ILE A 129 -23.83 1.90 -6.47
C ILE A 129 -23.82 2.19 -4.96
N LEU A 130 -24.93 2.73 -4.42
CA LEU A 130 -25.06 2.98 -2.99
C LEU A 130 -25.03 1.69 -2.16
N ALA A 131 -25.63 0.61 -2.66
CA ALA A 131 -25.59 -0.69 -2.01
C ALA A 131 -24.15 -1.24 -1.96
N GLU A 132 -23.42 -1.18 -3.08
CA GLU A 132 -22.02 -1.62 -3.16
C GLU A 132 -21.10 -0.83 -2.21
N LEU A 133 -21.23 0.50 -2.17
CA LEU A 133 -20.47 1.33 -1.23
C LEU A 133 -20.75 0.98 0.24
N ASN A 134 -22.01 0.67 0.58
CA ASN A 134 -22.36 0.22 1.92
C ASN A 134 -21.81 -1.18 2.24
N LEU A 135 -21.77 -2.09 1.26
CA LEU A 135 -21.15 -3.40 1.43
C LEU A 135 -19.65 -3.27 1.73
N MET A 136 -18.95 -2.34 1.07
CA MET A 136 -17.54 -2.06 1.35
C MET A 136 -17.32 -1.54 2.78
N LEU A 137 -18.25 -0.75 3.33
CA LEU A 137 -18.17 -0.30 4.73
C LEU A 137 -18.32 -1.47 5.71
N GLN A 138 -19.16 -2.46 5.37
CA GLN A 138 -19.45 -3.63 6.20
C GLN A 138 -18.48 -4.79 5.98
N SER A 139 -17.50 -4.63 5.08
CA SER A 139 -16.56 -5.68 4.74
C SER A 139 -15.77 -6.14 5.97
N LYS A 140 -15.65 -7.46 6.13
CA LYS A 140 -14.83 -8.06 7.20
C LYS A 140 -13.33 -7.99 6.88
N PHE A 141 -12.97 -7.73 5.63
CA PHE A 141 -11.59 -7.55 5.21
C PHE A 141 -11.17 -6.11 5.47
N ARG A 142 -10.47 -5.88 6.59
CA ARG A 142 -10.06 -4.54 7.06
C ARG A 142 -9.41 -3.69 5.98
N GLY A 143 -8.53 -4.27 5.16
CA GLY A 143 -7.85 -3.55 4.09
C GLY A 143 -8.73 -3.22 2.87
N GLY A 144 -9.67 -4.11 2.53
CA GLY A 144 -10.64 -3.90 1.45
C GLY A 144 -11.86 -3.08 1.86
N SER A 145 -11.96 -2.69 3.13
CA SER A 145 -13.02 -1.85 3.66
C SER A 145 -12.76 -0.38 3.35
N VAL A 146 -13.82 0.43 3.42
CA VAL A 146 -13.71 1.90 3.38
C VAL A 146 -13.86 2.50 4.77
N THR A 147 -13.17 3.61 5.01
CA THR A 147 -13.40 4.49 6.15
C THR A 147 -14.70 5.29 5.97
N GLN A 148 -15.19 5.92 7.04
CA GLN A 148 -16.33 6.84 6.94
C GLN A 148 -16.05 8.03 6.02
N GLU A 149 -14.82 8.54 6.02
CA GLU A 149 -14.42 9.66 5.17
C GLU A 149 -14.37 9.26 3.69
N GLU A 150 -13.75 8.11 3.37
CA GLU A 150 -13.75 7.54 2.01
C GLU A 150 -15.17 7.30 1.53
N LEU A 151 -16.05 6.77 2.37
CA LEU A 151 -17.47 6.58 2.03
C LEU A 151 -18.16 7.91 1.72
N GLN A 152 -18.02 8.93 2.57
CA GLN A 152 -18.63 10.24 2.33
C GLN A 152 -18.12 10.90 1.03
N LYS A 153 -16.83 10.74 0.73
CA LYS A 153 -16.23 11.24 -0.51
C LYS A 153 -16.72 10.45 -1.73
N GLY A 154 -16.72 9.12 -1.66
CA GLY A 154 -17.24 8.23 -2.71
C GLY A 154 -18.71 8.46 -3.01
N LEU A 155 -19.55 8.65 -2.00
CA LEU A 155 -20.97 8.99 -2.18
C LEU A 155 -21.15 10.33 -2.90
N ARG A 156 -20.40 11.36 -2.51
CA ARG A 156 -20.42 12.67 -3.17
C ARG A 156 -19.98 12.55 -4.63
N TYR A 157 -18.91 11.81 -4.89
CA TYR A 157 -18.41 11.54 -6.24
C TYR A 157 -19.44 10.82 -7.10
N ALA A 158 -20.02 9.73 -6.61
CA ALA A 158 -21.06 8.98 -7.31
C ALA A 158 -22.27 9.87 -7.66
N VAL A 159 -22.76 10.68 -6.71
CA VAL A 159 -23.88 11.59 -6.96
C VAL A 159 -23.55 12.66 -8.01
N ALA A 160 -22.35 13.23 -7.96
CA ALA A 160 -21.89 14.24 -8.91
C ALA A 160 -21.77 13.65 -10.33
N ALA A 161 -21.12 12.48 -10.45
CA ALA A 161 -20.98 11.75 -11.69
C ALA A 161 -22.33 11.43 -12.35
N LEU A 162 -23.32 11.04 -11.55
CA LEU A 162 -24.67 10.75 -12.01
C LEU A 162 -25.49 11.98 -12.43
N ARG A 163 -25.03 13.20 -12.09
CA ARG A 163 -25.62 14.47 -12.52
C ARG A 163 -24.93 15.05 -13.76
N GLY A 164 -23.80 14.46 -14.18
CA GLY A 164 -22.93 15.03 -15.21
C GLY A 164 -21.98 16.11 -14.69
N ASP A 165 -21.92 16.30 -13.37
CA ASP A 165 -21.18 17.38 -12.70
C ASP A 165 -19.89 16.84 -12.05
N LYS A 166 -19.17 15.91 -12.71
CA LYS A 166 -17.91 15.37 -12.13
C LYS A 166 -16.96 16.55 -11.84
N PRO A 167 -16.39 16.64 -10.61
CA PRO A 167 -15.35 17.61 -10.31
C PRO A 167 -14.06 17.33 -11.10
#